data_AF-A0A497PZ51-F1
#
_entry.id   AF-A0A497PZ51-F1
#
_cell.length_a   1.000
_cell.length_b   1.000
_cell.length_c   1.000
_cell.angle_alpha   90.00
_cell.angle_beta   90.00
_cell.angle_gamma   90.00
#
_symmetry.space_group_name_H-M   'P 1'
#
loop_
_entity.id
_entity.type
_entity.pdbx_description
1 polymer ?
#
loop_
_entity_poly.entity_id
_entity_poly.type
_entity_poly.pdbx_seq_one_letter_code
_entity_poly.pdbx_strand_id
1 'polypeptide(L)'
;MTERKLQGRHISILMALQEDPMTSVSDLVKRSGLSQTTVYQDLKWLSGDHPESKFRYFRVVPDFDENALGLETVDVVIEVSAFSQYAPLERILDDHPYTKYRIRIHGSTNGLFVQFRVPH
;
A
#
# COMPACT_ATOMS: atom_id res chain seq x y z
N MET A 1 7.47 27.56 -1.56
CA MET A 1 8.11 26.29 -1.17
C MET A 1 8.03 25.34 -2.36
N THR A 2 9.18 24.88 -2.87
CA THR A 2 9.23 23.99 -4.03
C THR A 2 8.88 22.57 -3.57
N GLU A 3 7.88 21.96 -4.19
CA GLU A 3 7.43 20.62 -3.82
C GLU A 3 8.50 19.57 -4.14
N ARG A 4 8.92 18.81 -3.12
CA ARG A 4 9.85 17.69 -3.29
C ARG A 4 9.14 16.57 -4.06
N LYS A 5 9.66 16.24 -5.24
CA LYS A 5 9.13 15.19 -6.13
C LYS A 5 9.89 13.88 -5.94
N LEU A 6 9.22 12.76 -6.25
CA LEU A 6 9.86 11.45 -6.38
C LEU A 6 10.92 11.51 -7.48
N GLN A 7 12.09 10.92 -7.24
CA GLN A 7 13.24 10.93 -8.14
C GLN A 7 13.79 9.50 -8.25
N GLY A 8 14.64 9.24 -9.25
CA GLY A 8 15.22 7.90 -9.47
C GLY A 8 15.88 7.31 -8.22
N ARG A 9 16.57 8.13 -7.44
CA ARG A 9 17.20 7.68 -6.17
C ARG A 9 16.20 7.17 -5.14
N HIS A 10 15.02 7.80 -5.06
CA HIS A 10 13.94 7.37 -4.17
C HIS A 10 13.38 6.02 -4.61
N ILE A 11 13.24 5.82 -5.93
CA ILE A 11 12.81 4.53 -6.50
C ILE A 11 13.82 3.44 -6.19
N SER A 12 15.12 3.69 -6.31
CA SER A 12 16.16 2.71 -5.96
C SER A 12 16.08 2.26 -4.50
N ILE A 13 15.81 3.18 -3.57
CA ILE A 13 15.59 2.83 -2.15
C ILE A 13 14.33 1.97 -1.99
N LEU A 14 13.22 2.35 -2.62
CA LEU A 14 11.97 1.59 -2.56
C LEU A 14 12.11 0.17 -3.13
N MET A 15 12.83 0.01 -4.25
CA MET A 15 13.10 -1.29 -4.84
C MET A 15 13.95 -2.17 -3.90
N ALA A 16 14.99 -1.60 -3.29
CA ALA A 16 15.81 -2.32 -2.33
C ALA A 16 15.00 -2.78 -1.10
N LEU A 17 14.08 -1.94 -0.62
CA LEU A 17 13.14 -2.28 0.47
C LEU A 17 12.09 -3.32 0.04
N GLN A 18 11.68 -3.34 -1.22
CA GLN A 18 10.74 -4.34 -1.71
C GLN A 18 11.37 -5.74 -1.76
N GLU A 19 12.65 -5.82 -2.10
CA GLU A 19 13.40 -7.09 -2.15
C GLU A 19 13.78 -7.61 -0.76
N ASP A 20 14.17 -6.71 0.15
CA ASP A 20 14.49 -7.03 1.54
C ASP A 20 13.95 -5.93 2.46
N PRO A 21 12.71 -6.08 2.97
CA PRO A 21 12.08 -5.08 3.84
C PRO A 21 12.80 -4.89 5.19
N MET A 22 13.64 -5.85 5.59
CA MET A 22 14.38 -5.84 6.85
C MET A 22 15.83 -5.37 6.66
N THR A 23 16.18 -4.92 5.45
CA THR A 23 17.52 -4.46 5.11
C THR A 23 17.96 -3.29 6.00
N SER A 24 19.24 -3.24 6.33
CA SER A 24 19.77 -2.16 7.16
C SER A 24 19.96 -0.86 6.35
N VAL A 25 19.93 0.30 7.02
CA VAL A 25 20.26 1.58 6.38
C VAL A 25 21.67 1.56 5.78
N SER A 26 22.60 0.87 6.43
CA SER A 26 23.98 0.68 5.97
C SER A 26 24.04 -0.07 4.64
N ASP A 27 23.16 -1.05 4.44
CA ASP A 27 23.10 -1.82 3.20
C ASP A 27 22.38 -1.02 2.11
N LEU A 28 21.35 -0.24 2.44
CA LEU A 28 20.74 0.71 1.52
C LEU A 28 21.75 1.75 1.00
N VAL A 29 22.65 2.24 1.85
CA VAL A 29 23.74 3.14 1.47
C VAL A 29 24.65 2.48 0.44
N LYS A 30 25.10 1.24 0.69
CA LYS A 30 25.95 0.50 -0.25
C LYS A 30 25.25 0.24 -1.59
N ARG A 31 23.95 -0.10 -1.57
CA ARG A 31 23.16 -0.44 -2.76
C ARG A 31 22.78 0.79 -3.60
N SER A 32 22.52 1.93 -2.95
CA SER A 32 22.10 3.16 -3.63
C SER A 32 23.26 4.04 -4.09
N GLY A 33 24.46 3.85 -3.54
CA GLY A 33 25.62 4.72 -3.81
C GLY A 33 25.47 6.15 -3.24
N LEU A 34 24.48 6.37 -2.36
CA LEU A 34 24.20 7.67 -1.75
C LEU A 34 24.88 7.80 -0.39
N SER A 35 25.01 9.03 0.12
CA SER A 35 25.48 9.25 1.49
C SER A 35 24.47 8.73 2.52
N GLN A 36 24.96 8.32 3.69
CA GLN A 36 24.11 7.87 4.80
C GLN A 36 23.08 8.92 5.22
N THR A 37 23.46 10.19 5.26
CA THR A 37 22.55 11.30 5.57
C THR A 37 21.44 11.41 4.54
N THR A 38 21.77 11.28 3.26
CA THR A 38 20.79 11.32 2.16
C THR A 38 19.80 10.16 2.26
N VAL A 39 20.29 8.94 2.42
CA VAL A 39 19.43 7.74 2.55
C VAL A 39 18.49 7.88 3.75
N TYR A 40 18.99 8.36 4.89
CA TYR A 40 18.17 8.54 6.08
C TYR A 40 17.07 9.60 5.90
N GLN A 41 17.41 10.74 5.28
CA GLN A 41 16.42 11.77 4.96
C GLN A 41 15.39 11.30 3.93
N ASP A 42 15.83 10.60 2.89
CA ASP A 42 14.95 10.03 1.86
C ASP A 42 14.03 8.96 2.47
N LEU A 43 14.53 8.10 3.37
CA LEU A 43 13.72 7.11 4.10
C LEU A 43 12.66 7.77 4.98
N LYS A 44 13.01 8.80 5.75
CA LYS A 44 12.03 9.57 6.53
C LYS A 44 10.97 10.20 5.62
N TRP A 45 11.39 10.73 4.47
CA TRP A 45 10.46 11.32 3.53
C TRP A 45 9.53 10.29 2.88
N LEU A 46 10.06 9.12 2.52
CA LEU A 46 9.32 8.03 1.91
C LEU A 46 8.37 7.32 2.89
N SER A 47 8.74 7.18 4.16
CA SER A 47 7.91 6.57 5.21
C SER A 47 6.78 7.48 5.70
N GLY A 48 6.83 8.77 5.35
CA GLY A 48 5.86 9.77 5.80
C GLY A 48 6.24 10.47 7.10
N ASP A 49 7.40 10.17 7.68
CA ASP A 49 7.85 10.71 8.97
C ASP A 49 8.59 12.07 8.83
N HIS A 50 8.75 12.58 7.61
CA HIS A 50 9.35 13.89 7.35
C HIS A 50 8.27 14.98 7.24
N PRO A 51 8.52 16.22 7.73
CA PRO A 51 7.55 17.32 7.65
C PRO A 51 7.09 17.68 6.23
N GLU A 52 7.94 17.42 5.23
CA GLU A 52 7.65 17.65 3.80
C GLU A 52 7.01 16.43 3.10
N SER A 53 6.71 15.36 3.82
CA SER A 53 6.06 14.19 3.25
C SER A 53 4.58 14.46 3.03
N LYS A 54 4.14 14.38 1.77
CA LYS A 54 2.71 14.45 1.44
C LYS A 54 2.00 13.10 1.60
N PHE A 55 2.73 12.01 1.39
CA PHE A 55 2.21 10.65 1.37
C PHE A 55 3.21 9.70 2.01
N ARG A 56 2.72 8.58 2.52
CA ARG A 56 3.54 7.43 2.90
C ARG A 56 3.68 6.51 1.68
N TYR A 57 4.88 6.42 1.11
CA TYR A 57 5.16 5.62 -0.09
C TYR A 57 5.35 4.13 0.21
N PHE A 58 5.70 3.78 1.44
CA PHE A 58 5.82 2.38 1.86
C PHE A 58 5.45 2.20 3.32
N ARG A 59 5.10 0.96 3.69
CA ARG A 59 4.97 0.51 5.07
C ARG A 59 5.53 -0.90 5.14
N VAL A 60 6.39 -1.16 6.13
CA VAL A 60 6.80 -2.54 6.43
C VAL A 60 5.70 -3.15 7.29
N VAL A 61 5.11 -4.22 6.79
CA VAL A 61 4.08 -5.01 7.48
C VAL A 61 4.49 -6.48 7.44
N PRO A 62 4.09 -7.28 8.45
CA PRO A 62 4.24 -8.72 8.36
C PRO A 62 3.46 -9.26 7.16
N ASP A 63 4.07 -10.20 6.43
CA ASP A 63 3.35 -11.03 5.49
C ASP A 63 2.77 -12.22 6.27
N PHE A 64 1.44 -12.36 6.26
CA PHE A 64 0.74 -13.35 7.06
C PHE A 64 0.32 -14.54 6.18
N ASP A 65 0.59 -15.76 6.64
CA ASP A 65 -0.06 -16.94 6.07
C ASP A 65 -1.52 -16.97 6.52
N GLU A 66 -2.41 -16.54 5.62
CA GLU A 66 -3.85 -16.44 5.86
C GLU A 66 -4.46 -17.80 6.23
N ASN A 67 -4.01 -18.88 5.57
CA ASN A 67 -4.52 -20.23 5.84
C ASN A 67 -4.10 -20.71 7.22
N ALA A 68 -2.86 -20.43 7.63
CA ALA A 68 -2.38 -20.77 8.98
C ALA A 68 -3.14 -20.02 10.09
N LEU A 69 -3.74 -18.88 9.76
CA LEU A 69 -4.61 -18.11 10.67
C LEU A 69 -6.08 -18.53 10.60
N GLY A 70 -6.42 -19.56 9.81
CA GLY A 70 -7.80 -20.01 9.61
C GLY A 70 -8.65 -19.00 8.83
N LEU A 71 -8.02 -18.19 7.98
CA LEU A 71 -8.70 -17.23 7.12
C LEU A 71 -8.79 -17.77 5.68
N GLU A 72 -9.94 -17.55 5.06
CA GLU A 72 -10.19 -17.82 3.65
C GLU A 72 -10.35 -16.50 2.89
N THR A 73 -9.74 -16.41 1.71
CA THR A 73 -9.97 -15.29 0.79
C THR A 73 -11.22 -15.54 -0.05
N VAL A 74 -12.18 -14.63 0.03
CA VAL A 74 -13.41 -14.65 -0.78
C VAL A 74 -13.43 -13.44 -1.71
N ASP A 75 -13.46 -13.71 -3.00
CA ASP A 75 -13.55 -12.70 -4.06
C ASP A 75 -15.02 -12.46 -4.43
N VAL A 76 -15.46 -11.21 -4.35
CA VAL A 76 -16.85 -10.80 -4.62
C VAL A 76 -16.87 -9.69 -5.66
N VAL A 77 -17.74 -9.85 -6.66
CA VAL A 77 -18.08 -8.80 -7.61
C VAL A 77 -19.48 -8.28 -7.25
N ILE A 78 -19.55 -6.98 -6.92
CA ILE A 78 -20.79 -6.29 -6.61
C ILE A 78 -21.14 -5.42 -7.80
N GLU A 79 -22.26 -5.71 -8.47
CA GLU A 79 -22.80 -4.83 -9.51
C GLU A 79 -23.49 -3.62 -8.88
N VAL A 80 -23.23 -2.43 -9.42
CA VAL A 80 -23.77 -1.16 -8.92
C VAL A 80 -24.47 -0.44 -10.06
N SER A 81 -25.80 -0.41 -9.99
CA SER A 81 -26.63 0.15 -11.07
C SER A 81 -26.70 1.68 -11.07
N ALA A 82 -26.48 2.33 -9.92
CA ALA A 82 -26.54 3.79 -9.81
C ALA A 82 -25.30 4.38 -9.14
N PHE A 83 -24.78 5.48 -9.69
CA PHE A 83 -23.57 6.14 -9.17
C PHE A 83 -23.71 6.57 -7.69
N SER A 84 -24.92 6.93 -7.26
CA SER A 84 -25.21 7.31 -5.88
C SER A 84 -25.00 6.17 -4.86
N GLN A 85 -24.97 4.91 -5.31
CA GLN A 85 -24.79 3.74 -4.45
C GLN A 85 -23.33 3.45 -4.11
N TYR A 86 -22.35 4.00 -4.86
CA TYR A 86 -20.94 3.76 -4.56
C TYR A 86 -20.57 4.26 -3.17
N ALA A 87 -20.85 5.53 -2.86
CA ALA A 87 -20.43 6.13 -1.59
C ALA A 87 -20.88 5.33 -0.34
N PRO A 88 -22.17 4.92 -0.19
CA PRO A 88 -22.56 4.12 0.95
C PRO A 88 -21.96 2.70 0.94
N LEU A 89 -21.85 2.04 -0.21
CA LEU A 89 -21.24 0.71 -0.30
C LEU A 89 -19.76 0.74 0.07
N GLU A 90 -19.03 1.71 -0.45
CA GLU A 90 -17.62 1.91 -0.17
C GLU A 90 -17.37 2.15 1.32
N ARG A 91 -18.24 2.93 1.97
CA ARG A 91 -18.19 3.14 3.42
C ARG A 91 -18.42 1.85 4.20
N ILE A 92 -19.42 1.06 3.83
CA ILE A 92 -19.68 -0.25 4.46
C ILE A 92 -18.46 -1.16 4.32
N LEU A 93 -17.85 -1.19 3.14
CA LEU A 93 -16.66 -2.00 2.89
C LEU A 93 -15.43 -1.50 3.66
N ASP A 94 -15.25 -0.19 3.79
CA ASP A 94 -14.17 0.41 4.60
C ASP A 94 -14.31 0.07 6.09
N ASP A 95 -15.55 0.03 6.59
CA ASP A 95 -15.85 -0.28 7.99
C ASP A 95 -15.88 -1.80 8.26
N HIS A 96 -16.01 -2.64 7.22
CA HIS A 96 -16.14 -4.08 7.39
C HIS A 96 -14.80 -4.74 7.74
N PRO A 97 -14.72 -5.51 8.85
CA PRO A 97 -13.43 -5.93 9.45
C PRO A 97 -12.62 -6.87 8.58
N TYR A 98 -13.28 -7.58 7.66
CA TYR A 98 -12.63 -8.56 6.79
C TYR A 98 -12.34 -8.02 5.40
N THR A 99 -12.69 -6.77 5.09
CA THR A 99 -12.35 -6.18 3.78
C THR A 99 -10.84 -6.01 3.70
N LYS A 100 -10.19 -6.78 2.83
CA LYS A 100 -8.76 -6.68 2.54
C LYS A 100 -8.50 -5.65 1.44
N TYR A 101 -9.34 -5.68 0.41
CA TYR A 101 -9.14 -4.90 -0.80
C TYR A 101 -10.49 -4.59 -1.43
N ARG A 102 -10.61 -3.40 -2.03
CA ARG A 102 -11.71 -3.05 -2.91
C ARG A 102 -11.26 -2.11 -4.02
N ILE A 103 -11.87 -2.23 -5.19
CA ILE A 103 -11.66 -1.31 -6.30
C ILE A 103 -12.93 -1.17 -7.12
N ARG A 104 -13.16 0.03 -7.66
CA ARG A 104 -14.21 0.24 -8.66
C ARG A 104 -13.80 -0.40 -9.98
N ILE A 105 -14.71 -1.18 -10.55
CA ILE A 105 -14.54 -1.80 -11.86
C ILE A 105 -15.56 -1.23 -12.84
N HIS A 106 -15.12 -1.08 -14.09
CA HIS A 106 -15.92 -0.56 -15.19
C HIS A 106 -15.74 -1.45 -16.41
N GLY A 107 -16.83 -1.78 -17.12
CA GLY A 107 -16.78 -2.67 -18.27
C GLY A 107 -18.06 -3.49 -18.42
N SER A 108 -17.93 -4.81 -18.58
CA SER A 108 -19.08 -5.73 -18.64
C SER A 108 -19.94 -5.70 -17.38
N THR A 109 -19.30 -5.44 -16.23
CA THR A 109 -19.97 -5.17 -14.95
C THR A 109 -19.43 -3.85 -14.42
N ASN A 110 -20.33 -2.92 -14.11
CA ASN A 110 -19.98 -1.69 -13.42
C ASN A 110 -20.25 -1.88 -11.93
N GLY A 111 -19.25 -1.65 -11.09
CA GLY A 111 -19.43 -1.81 -9.66
C GLY A 111 -18.11 -1.94 -8.90
N LEU A 112 -18.05 -2.89 -7.97
CA LEU A 112 -16.89 -3.08 -7.09
C LEU A 112 -16.40 -4.53 -7.19
N PHE A 113 -15.09 -4.70 -7.32
CA PHE A 113 -14.43 -5.94 -6.95
C PHE A 113 -13.93 -5.79 -5.50
N VAL A 114 -14.22 -6.79 -4.67
CA VAL A 114 -13.92 -6.77 -3.24
C VAL A 114 -13.33 -8.12 -2.84
N GLN A 115 -12.25 -8.09 -2.06
CA GLN A 115 -11.68 -9.29 -1.44
C GLN A 115 -11.90 -9.24 0.07
N PHE A 116 -12.50 -10.31 0.60
CA PHE A 116 -12.65 -10.51 2.03
C PHE A 116 -11.68 -11.59 2.53
N ARG A 117 -11.19 -11.44 3.76
CA ARG A 117 -10.46 -12.48 4.50
C ARG A 117 -11.33 -12.94 5.67
N VAL A 118 -12.20 -13.92 5.43
CA VAL A 118 -13.18 -14.36 6.45
C VAL A 118 -12.65 -15.56 7.22
N PRO A 119 -12.98 -15.71 8.51
CA PRO A 119 -12.67 -16.95 9.24
C PRO A 119 -13.38 -18.15 8.61
N HIS A 120 -12.67 -19.26 8.45
CA HIS A 120 -13.25 -20.57 8.11
C HIS A 120 -13.47 -21.41 9.38
#